data_AF-A0A1F6T234-F1
#
_entry.id   AF-A0A1F6T234-F1
#
_cell.length_a   1.000
_cell.length_b   1.000
_cell.length_c   1.000
_cell.angle_alpha   90.00
_cell.angle_beta   90.00
_cell.angle_gamma   90.00
#
_symmetry.space_group_name_H-M   'P 1'
#
loop_
_entity.id
_entity.type
_entity.pdbx_description
1 polymer ?
#
loop_
_entity_poly.entity_id
_entity_poly.type
_entity_poly.pdbx_seq_one_letter_code
_entity_poly.pdbx_strand_id
1 'polypeptide(L)'
;MRRGEIWWASLPEPSGSGPGFRRPLLIVSANSFNDSRINTVIAAVITSNLRLADAPGNIRIPAKGTGLAKPSVVNVSQIITVDKSFLTERIGRLNPRLLAEIDEGLRLALSI
;
A
#
# COMPACT_ATOMS: atom_id res chain seq x y z
N MET A 1 -12.88 -3.17 -2.88
CA MET A 1 -11.50 -2.80 -2.46
C MET A 1 -11.31 -3.28 -1.04
N ARG A 2 -10.46 -4.28 -0.80
CA ARG A 2 -10.35 -4.97 0.49
C ARG A 2 -8.95 -4.87 1.07
N ARG A 3 -8.85 -4.94 2.39
CA ARG A 3 -7.57 -4.96 3.13
C ARG A 3 -6.65 -6.06 2.62
N GLY A 4 -5.39 -5.70 2.38
CA GLY A 4 -4.34 -6.57 1.86
C GLY A 4 -4.34 -6.71 0.34
N GLU A 5 -5.30 -6.12 -0.37
CA GLU A 5 -5.26 -6.06 -1.84
C GLU A 5 -4.28 -4.99 -2.33
N ILE A 6 -3.62 -5.30 -3.43
CA ILE A 6 -2.73 -4.40 -4.14
C ILE A 6 -3.45 -3.88 -5.38
N TRP A 7 -3.44 -2.57 -5.58
CA TRP A 7 -4.15 -1.89 -6.66
C TRP A 7 -3.23 -0.89 -7.36
N TRP A 8 -3.33 -0.78 -8.68
CA TRP A 8 -2.79 0.36 -9.42
C TRP A 8 -3.61 1.61 -9.09
N ALA A 9 -2.94 2.67 -8.67
CA ALA A 9 -3.54 3.98 -8.45
C ALA A 9 -2.96 4.99 -9.45
N SER A 10 -3.81 5.83 -10.03
CA SER A 10 -3.41 6.96 -10.87
C SER A 10 -3.44 8.24 -10.03
N LEU A 11 -2.38 8.52 -9.27
CA LEU A 11 -2.33 9.70 -8.39
C LEU A 11 -1.94 10.97 -9.16
N PRO A 12 -2.33 12.16 -8.67
CA PRO A 12 -1.82 13.44 -9.18
C PRO A 12 -0.30 13.54 -9.14
N GLU A 13 0.25 14.62 -9.70
CA GLU A 13 1.67 14.93 -9.54
C GLU A 13 2.04 15.07 -8.05
N PRO A 14 3.22 14.56 -7.65
CA PRO A 14 3.65 14.63 -6.28
C PRO A 14 3.94 16.08 -5.86
N SER A 15 3.58 16.42 -4.63
CA SER A 15 4.05 17.64 -3.97
C SER A 15 5.11 17.28 -2.93
N GLY A 16 6.32 17.81 -3.09
CA GLY A 16 7.46 17.50 -2.23
C GLY A 16 7.76 16.00 -2.17
N SER A 17 7.77 15.43 -0.96
CA SER A 17 8.01 13.99 -0.74
C SER A 17 6.73 13.14 -0.76
N GLY A 18 5.57 13.75 -1.04
CA GLY A 18 4.31 13.02 -1.15
C GLY A 18 4.29 12.08 -2.35
N PRO A 19 3.49 11.00 -2.30
CA PRO A 19 3.38 10.08 -3.43
C PRO A 19 2.58 10.73 -4.56
N GLY A 20 2.95 10.38 -5.79
CA GLY A 20 2.26 10.81 -6.99
C GLY A 20 2.43 9.82 -8.13
N PHE A 21 1.90 10.20 -9.29
CA PHE A 21 1.87 9.43 -10.52
C PHE A 21 1.18 8.06 -10.39
N ARG A 22 1.25 7.26 -11.46
CA ARG A 22 0.74 5.91 -11.45
C ARG A 22 1.65 4.99 -10.63
N ARG A 23 1.13 4.38 -9.56
CA ARG A 23 1.88 3.44 -8.73
C ARG A 23 0.99 2.42 -8.02
N PRO A 24 1.54 1.26 -7.60
CA PRO A 24 0.78 0.32 -6.80
C PRO A 24 0.60 0.84 -5.37
N LEU A 25 -0.57 0.58 -4.79
CA LEU A 25 -0.92 0.86 -3.40
C LEU A 25 -1.43 -0.43 -2.74
N LEU A 26 -1.07 -0.62 -1.47
CA LEU A 26 -1.62 -1.67 -0.62
C LEU A 26 -2.75 -1.10 0.22
N ILE A 27 -3.97 -1.65 0.12
CA ILE A 27 -5.08 -1.24 0.98
C ILE A 27 -4.84 -1.75 2.40
N VAL A 28 -4.81 -0.84 3.39
CA VAL A 28 -4.55 -1.17 4.81
C VAL A 28 -5.74 -0.88 5.72
N SER A 29 -6.71 -0.07 5.29
CA SER A 29 -7.96 0.17 6.03
C SER A 29 -8.78 -1.11 6.20
N ALA A 30 -9.45 -1.21 7.35
CA ALA A 30 -10.33 -2.32 7.65
C ALA A 30 -11.51 -2.44 6.66
N ASN A 31 -11.94 -3.67 6.37
CA ASN A 31 -13.00 -3.91 5.39
C ASN A 31 -14.33 -3.25 5.77
N SER A 32 -14.64 -3.10 7.06
CA SER A 32 -15.85 -2.40 7.51
C SER A 32 -15.91 -0.95 7.01
N PHE A 33 -14.78 -0.25 6.95
CA PHE A 33 -14.70 1.08 6.34
C PHE A 33 -14.77 1.00 4.82
N ASN A 34 -14.05 0.06 4.22
CA ASN A 34 -13.97 -0.08 2.77
C ASN A 34 -15.32 -0.44 2.13
N ASP A 35 -16.14 -1.25 2.82
CA ASP A 35 -17.45 -1.72 2.38
C ASP A 35 -18.59 -0.72 2.74
N SER A 36 -18.25 0.35 3.47
CA SER A 36 -19.20 1.42 3.82
C SER A 36 -19.44 2.40 2.66
N ARG A 37 -20.30 3.40 2.89
CA ARG A 37 -20.55 4.52 1.95
C ARG A 37 -19.39 5.52 1.83
N ILE A 38 -18.30 5.33 2.56
CA ILE A 38 -17.10 6.16 2.46
C ILE A 38 -16.43 5.88 1.10
N ASN A 39 -16.22 6.93 0.31
CA ASN A 39 -15.62 6.82 -1.03
C ASN A 39 -14.09 6.80 -1.03
N THR A 40 -13.46 6.81 0.14
CA THR A 40 -12.00 6.70 0.29
C THR A 40 -11.58 5.38 0.91
N VAL A 41 -10.31 5.03 0.73
CA VAL A 41 -9.62 3.96 1.48
C VAL A 41 -8.28 4.49 2.00
N ILE A 42 -7.75 3.86 3.06
CA ILE A 42 -6.40 4.14 3.54
C ILE A 42 -5.47 3.10 2.92
N ALA A 43 -4.39 3.56 2.31
CA ALA A 43 -3.44 2.70 1.61
C ALA A 43 -1.99 3.09 1.90
N ALA A 44 -1.10 2.09 1.92
CA ALA A 44 0.34 2.29 1.99
C ALA A 44 0.95 2.24 0.58
N VAL A 45 1.91 3.12 0.32
CA VAL A 45 2.57 3.24 -0.97
C VAL A 45 3.49 2.05 -1.23
N ILE A 46 3.43 1.47 -2.44
CA ILE A 46 4.39 0.47 -2.91
C ILE A 46 5.37 1.10 -3.89
N THR A 47 6.65 0.74 -3.76
CA THR A 47 7.73 1.23 -4.62
C THR A 47 8.68 0.10 -4.99
N SER A 48 9.23 0.13 -6.21
CA SER A 48 10.30 -0.78 -6.60
C SER A 48 11.69 -0.32 -6.16
N ASN A 49 11.81 0.82 -5.48
CA ASN A 49 13.08 1.24 -4.90
C ASN A 49 13.37 0.37 -3.66
N LEU A 50 14.15 -0.69 -3.89
CA LEU A 50 14.46 -1.69 -2.89
C LEU A 50 15.31 -1.17 -1.73
N ARG A 51 16.02 -0.05 -1.88
CA ARG A 51 16.80 0.58 -0.79
C ARG A 51 15.90 1.05 0.35
N LEU A 52 14.62 1.30 0.08
CA LEU A 52 13.67 1.70 1.12
C LEU A 52 13.31 0.56 2.07
N ALA A 53 13.73 -0.67 1.80
CA ALA A 53 13.58 -1.77 2.76
C ALA A 53 14.43 -1.58 4.02
N ASP A 54 15.48 -0.76 3.96
CA ASP A 54 16.36 -0.48 5.11
C ASP A 54 15.73 0.54 6.09
N ALA A 55 14.64 1.20 5.71
CA ALA A 55 13.94 2.14 6.57
C ALA A 55 13.10 1.40 7.63
N PRO A 56 13.00 1.92 8.87
CA PRO A 56 12.26 1.28 9.94
C PRO A 56 10.81 0.94 9.56
N GLY A 57 10.42 -0.32 9.78
CA GLY A 57 9.06 -0.79 9.54
C GLY A 57 8.69 -0.98 8.08
N ASN A 58 9.56 -0.71 7.10
CA ASN A 58 9.27 -1.02 5.71
C ASN A 58 9.43 -2.51 5.42
N ILE A 59 8.52 -3.07 4.62
CA ILE A 59 8.51 -4.51 4.31
C ILE A 59 8.86 -4.70 2.84
N ARG A 60 9.89 -5.49 2.58
CA ARG A 60 10.20 -5.98 1.23
C ARG A 60 9.23 -7.10 0.85
N ILE A 61 8.58 -6.96 -0.30
CA ILE A 61 7.67 -7.97 -0.84
C ILE A 61 8.21 -8.58 -2.15
N PRO A 62 8.09 -9.90 -2.34
CA PRO A 62 8.49 -10.55 -3.59
C PRO A 62 7.51 -10.23 -4.73
N ALA A 63 7.96 -10.37 -5.98
CA ALA A 63 7.06 -10.36 -7.14
C ALA A 63 6.14 -11.59 -7.16
N LYS A 64 6.73 -12.77 -6.85
CA LYS A 64 6.01 -14.04 -6.83
C LYS A 64 4.88 -14.01 -5.80
N GLY A 65 3.67 -14.30 -6.24
CA GLY A 65 2.49 -14.37 -5.38
C GLY A 65 1.84 -13.02 -5.05
N THR A 66 2.39 -11.88 -5.49
CA THR A 66 1.78 -10.55 -5.28
C THR A 66 1.08 -10.01 -6.52
N GLY A 67 1.43 -10.51 -7.71
CA GLY A 67 0.98 -9.97 -9.01
C GLY A 67 1.83 -8.79 -9.50
N LEU A 68 2.78 -8.31 -8.71
CA LEU A 68 3.70 -7.26 -9.13
C LEU A 68 4.73 -7.81 -10.12
N ALA A 69 5.08 -7.00 -11.13
CA ALA A 69 6.09 -7.36 -12.12
C ALA A 69 7.51 -7.52 -11.56
N LYS A 70 7.81 -6.88 -10.42
CA LYS A 70 9.13 -6.86 -9.79
C LYS A 70 9.04 -6.85 -8.26
N PRO A 71 10.08 -7.35 -7.56
CA PRO A 71 10.20 -7.18 -6.12
C PRO A 71 10.04 -5.70 -5.76
N SER A 72 9.36 -5.45 -4.65
CA SER A 72 8.98 -4.11 -4.24
C SER A 72 9.07 -3.95 -2.72
N VAL A 73 8.82 -2.75 -2.23
CA VAL A 73 8.76 -2.40 -0.81
C VAL A 73 7.44 -1.73 -0.54
N VAL A 74 6.76 -2.13 0.53
CA VAL A 74 5.65 -1.37 1.10
C VAL A 74 6.24 -0.35 2.06
N ASN A 75 6.02 0.93 1.76
CA ASN A 75 6.53 2.03 2.56
C ASN A 75 5.50 2.43 3.62
N VAL A 76 5.66 1.94 4.85
CA VAL A 76 4.69 2.15 5.94
C VAL A 76 4.71 3.58 6.50
N SER A 77 5.76 4.36 6.21
CA SER A 77 5.79 5.80 6.51
C SER A 77 5.03 6.66 5.50
N GLN A 78 4.56 6.06 4.39
CA GLN A 78 3.83 6.72 3.32
C GLN A 78 2.42 6.14 3.22
N ILE A 79 1.62 6.41 4.25
CA ILE A 79 0.21 6.06 4.32
C ILE A 79 -0.61 7.24 3.81
N ILE A 80 -1.51 6.97 2.87
CA ILE A 80 -2.38 7.99 2.27
C ILE A 80 -3.85 7.58 2.33
N THR A 81 -4.72 8.57 2.41
CA THR A 81 -6.14 8.41 2.11
C THR A 81 -6.34 8.70 0.65
N VAL A 82 -6.96 7.78 -0.08
CA VAL A 82 -7.16 7.88 -1.54
C VAL A 82 -8.63 7.66 -1.87
N ASP A 83 -9.19 8.49 -2.75
CA ASP A 83 -10.52 8.24 -3.29
C ASP A 83 -10.51 6.96 -4.15
N LYS A 84 -11.55 6.14 -4.02
CA LYS A 84 -11.68 4.87 -4.72
C LYS A 84 -11.63 5.06 -6.24
N SER A 85 -12.03 6.20 -6.78
CA SER A 85 -11.94 6.51 -8.23
C SER A 85 -10.52 6.55 -8.76
N PHE A 86 -9.50 6.82 -7.93
CA PHE A 86 -8.10 6.77 -8.35
C PHE A 86 -7.55 5.34 -8.48
N LEU A 87 -8.22 4.35 -7.90
CA LEU A 87 -7.82 2.94 -7.92
C LEU A 87 -8.38 2.26 -9.18
N THR A 88 -7.49 2.02 -10.14
CA THR A 88 -7.84 1.67 -11.52
C THR A 88 -7.93 0.17 -11.77
N GLU A 89 -7.00 -0.61 -11.21
CA GLU A 89 -6.89 -2.03 -11.52
C GLU A 89 -6.37 -2.81 -10.31
N ARG A 90 -7.00 -3.94 -9.99
CA ARG A 90 -6.54 -4.84 -8.94
C ARG A 90 -5.39 -5.69 -9.46
N ILE A 91 -4.23 -5.60 -8.81
CA ILE A 91 -3.03 -6.38 -9.15
C ILE A 91 -3.07 -7.76 -8.48
N GLY A 92 -3.43 -7.80 -7.20
CA GLY A 92 -3.33 -9.03 -6.42
C GLY A 92 -3.64 -8.80 -4.95
N ARG A 93 -3.19 -9.73 -4.10
CA ARG A 93 -3.37 -9.67 -2.66
C ARG A 93 -2.14 -10.24 -1.97
N LEU A 94 -1.70 -9.60 -0.88
CA LEU A 94 -0.67 -10.17 -0.03
C LEU A 94 -1.16 -11.41 0.69
N ASN A 95 -0.25 -12.36 0.90
CA ASN A 95 -0.54 -13.50 1.75
C ASN A 95 -0.66 -13.05 3.23
N PRO A 96 -1.30 -13.85 4.10
CA PRO A 96 -1.53 -13.47 5.49
C PRO A 96 -0.26 -13.18 6.29
N ARG A 97 0.84 -13.89 6.02
CA ARG A 97 2.11 -13.69 6.72
C ARG A 97 2.70 -12.31 6.42
N LEU A 98 2.80 -11.94 5.14
CA LEU A 98 3.27 -10.61 4.76
C LEU A 98 2.33 -9.52 5.27
N LEU A 99 1.01 -9.76 5.27
CA LEU A 99 0.07 -8.79 5.80
C LEU A 99 0.26 -8.58 7.31
N ALA A 100 0.60 -9.61 8.08
CA ALA A 100 0.93 -9.47 9.49
C ALA A 100 2.24 -8.67 9.71
N GLU A 101 3.26 -8.88 8.89
CA GLU A 101 4.49 -8.06 8.93
C GLU A 101 4.19 -6.58 8.61
N ILE A 102 3.28 -6.31 7.67
CA ILE A 102 2.79 -4.95 7.40
C ILE A 102 2.09 -4.37 8.62
N ASP A 103 1.30 -5.15 9.34
CA ASP A 103 0.60 -4.69 10.54
C ASP A 103 1.58 -4.22 11.61
N GLU A 104 2.66 -4.98 11.84
CA GLU A 104 3.74 -4.55 12.75
C GLU A 104 4.47 -3.30 12.26
N GLY A 105 4.74 -3.19 10.95
CA GLY A 105 5.33 -1.99 10.37
C GLY A 105 4.45 -0.74 10.54
N LEU A 106 3.14 -0.88 10.36
CA LEU A 106 2.17 0.20 10.57
C LEU A 106 2.08 0.60 12.05
N ARG A 107 2.08 -0.37 12.96
CA ARG A 107 2.12 -0.12 14.41
C ARG A 107 3.35 0.68 14.81
N LEU A 108 4.52 0.28 14.31
CA LEU A 108 5.77 1.02 14.52
C LEU A 108 5.68 2.45 13.98
N ALA A 109 5.21 2.62 12.74
CA ALA A 109 5.13 3.93 12.09
C ALA A 109 4.16 4.90 12.78
N LEU A 110 3.11 4.37 13.42
CA LEU A 110 2.05 5.15 14.07
C LEU A 110 2.17 5.19 15.60
N SER A 111 3.12 4.45 16.18
CA SER A 111 3.28 4.28 17.63
C SER A 111 2.02 3.77 18.34
N ILE A 112 1.40 2.71 17.80
CA ILE A 112 0.19 2.06 18.32
C ILE A 112 0.34 0.54 18.48
#